data_AF-A0A945K697-F1
#
_entry.id   AF-A0A945K697-F1
#
_cell.length_a   1.000
_cell.length_b   1.000
_cell.length_c   1.000
_cell.angle_alpha   90.00
_cell.angle_beta   90.00
_cell.angle_gamma   90.00
#
_symmetry.space_group_name_H-M   'P 1'
#
loop_
_entity.id
_entity.type
_entity.pdbx_description
1 polymer ?
#
loop_
_entity_poly.entity_id
_entity_poly.type
_entity_poly.pdbx_seq_one_letter_code
_entity_poly.pdbx_strand_id
1 'polypeptide(L)'
;MGVQAPLLTYFGEPRQTNAIQLALEKEHTKIQLTGLIGSSFAMTASAVVRKSKKPHLFIFRDKEAASYFVNDIENLLKNEVFFFPASYRRAYQIEETDNANILLRAEVL
;
A
#
# COMPACT_ATOMS: atom_id res chain seq x y z
N MET A 1 -18.23 -8.66 -0.47
CA MET A 1 -17.43 -9.58 0.37
C MET A 1 -16.57 -8.72 1.28
N GLY A 2 -16.79 -8.74 2.59
CA GLY A 2 -16.07 -7.86 3.52
C GLY A 2 -14.61 -8.29 3.61
N VAL A 3 -13.70 -7.37 3.30
CA VAL A 3 -12.25 -7.52 3.40
C VAL A 3 -11.89 -8.00 4.81
N GLN A 4 -11.51 -9.28 4.97
CA GLN A 4 -11.22 -9.88 6.27
C GLN A 4 -9.84 -9.42 6.75
N ALA A 5 -9.83 -8.58 7.79
CA ALA A 5 -8.60 -8.08 8.40
C ALA A 5 -8.45 -8.57 9.85
N PRO A 6 -8.03 -9.84 10.08
CA PRO A 6 -8.10 -10.47 11.40
C PRO A 6 -7.30 -9.74 12.48
N LEU A 7 -6.12 -9.20 12.14
CA LEU A 7 -5.30 -8.44 13.08
C LEU A 7 -5.93 -7.08 13.43
N LEU A 8 -6.52 -6.38 12.47
CA LEU A 8 -7.23 -5.12 12.75
C LEU A 8 -8.50 -5.35 13.57
N THR A 9 -9.17 -6.49 13.39
CA THR A 9 -10.33 -6.86 14.22
C THR A 9 -9.92 -7.14 15.66
N TYR A 10 -8.78 -7.82 15.88
CA TYR A 10 -8.32 -8.20 17.21
C TYR A 10 -7.65 -7.05 17.98
N PHE A 11 -6.74 -6.31 17.33
CA PHE A 11 -5.97 -5.24 17.95
C PHE A 11 -6.63 -3.85 17.84
N GLY A 12 -7.72 -3.76 17.08
CA GLY A 12 -8.42 -2.50 16.83
C GLY A 12 -7.75 -1.67 15.74
N GLU A 13 -8.48 -0.65 15.28
CA GLU A 13 -7.97 0.28 14.28
C GLU A 13 -7.04 1.33 14.89
N PRO A 14 -6.00 1.75 14.18
CA PRO A 14 -5.18 2.87 14.61
C PRO A 14 -6.01 4.13 14.85
N ARG A 15 -5.74 4.86 15.94
CA ARG A 15 -6.54 6.03 16.36
C ARG A 15 -6.61 7.13 15.28
N GLN A 16 -5.59 7.22 14.44
CA GLN A 16 -5.48 8.25 13.40
C GLN A 16 -6.31 7.93 12.13
N THR A 17 -6.85 6.72 11.99
CA THR A 17 -7.62 6.29 10.81
C THR A 17 -8.80 7.21 10.51
N ASN A 18 -9.60 7.57 11.53
CA ASN A 18 -10.77 8.43 11.34
C ASN A 18 -10.39 9.86 10.90
N ALA A 19 -9.31 10.40 11.47
CA ALA A 19 -8.81 11.74 11.11
C ALA A 19 -8.30 11.77 9.66
N ILE A 20 -7.59 10.71 9.24
CA ILE A 20 -7.13 10.55 7.86
C ILE A 20 -8.32 10.44 6.91
N GLN A 21 -9.33 9.64 7.23
CA GLN A 21 -10.52 9.48 6.39
C GLN A 21 -11.26 10.80 6.19
N LEU A 22 -11.53 11.53 7.27
CA LEU A 22 -12.19 12.84 7.21
C LEU A 22 -11.38 13.84 6.36
N ALA A 23 -10.05 13.80 6.48
CA ALA A 23 -9.17 14.66 5.68
C ALA A 23 -9.18 14.27 4.18
N LEU A 24 -9.28 12.99 3.86
CA LEU A 24 -9.35 12.49 2.47
C LEU A 24 -10.69 12.75 1.78
N GLU A 25 -11.75 13.12 2.50
CA GLU A 25 -13.03 13.54 1.91
C GLU A 25 -12.91 14.89 1.19
N LYS A 26 -12.01 15.76 1.66
CA LYS A 26 -11.73 17.06 1.04
C LYS A 26 -10.79 16.89 -0.16
N GLU A 27 -11.20 17.38 -1.32
CA GLU A 27 -10.37 17.36 -2.52
C GLU A 27 -9.03 18.07 -2.31
N HIS A 28 -7.98 17.55 -2.92
CA HIS A 28 -6.61 18.09 -2.90
C HIS A 28 -5.96 18.25 -1.51
N THR A 29 -6.48 17.58 -0.48
CA THR A 29 -5.89 17.63 0.87
C THR A 29 -4.50 17.01 0.90
N LYS A 30 -3.56 17.69 1.54
CA LYS A 30 -2.20 17.19 1.80
C LYS A 30 -2.08 16.81 3.27
N ILE A 31 -1.69 15.57 3.52
CA ILE A 31 -1.53 15.03 4.87
C ILE A 31 -0.08 14.56 5.01
N GLN A 32 0.57 14.98 6.08
CA GLN A 32 1.87 14.45 6.47
C GLN A 32 1.69 13.55 7.69
N LEU A 33 2.04 12.28 7.56
CA LEU A 33 2.06 11.33 8.66
C LEU A 33 3.49 11.24 9.20
N THR A 34 3.66 11.42 10.50
CA THR A 34 4.95 11.32 11.19
C THR A 34 4.86 10.32 12.34
N GLY A 35 6.01 9.80 12.79
CA GLY A 35 6.06 8.85 13.90
C GLY A 35 5.57 7.44 13.56
N LEU A 36 5.42 7.11 12.27
CA LEU A 36 5.14 5.74 11.83
C LEU A 36 6.46 4.96 11.71
N ILE A 37 6.56 3.87 12.47
CA ILE A 37 7.74 3.00 12.53
C ILE A 37 7.34 1.58 12.13
N GLY A 38 8.18 0.92 11.32
CA GLY A 38 7.93 -0.45 10.82
C GLY A 38 6.58 -0.59 10.11
N SER A 39 5.89 -1.71 10.34
CA SER A 39 4.59 -2.04 9.72
C SER A 39 3.41 -1.19 10.20
N SER A 40 3.62 -0.18 11.06
CA SER A 40 2.55 0.74 11.47
C SER A 40 1.98 1.54 10.31
N PHE A 41 2.76 1.79 9.25
CA PHE A 41 2.27 2.40 8.02
C PHE A 41 1.29 1.49 7.29
N ALA A 42 1.64 0.21 7.09
CA ALA A 42 0.75 -0.79 6.48
C ALA A 42 -0.53 -1.02 7.30
N MET A 43 -0.42 -1.03 8.64
CA MET A 43 -1.58 -1.15 9.53
C MET A 43 -2.53 0.05 9.44
N THR A 44 -1.97 1.26 9.34
CA THR A 44 -2.76 2.48 9.16
C THR A 44 -3.37 2.55 7.76
N ALA A 45 -2.60 2.25 6.72
CA ALA A 45 -3.05 2.23 5.34
C ALA A 45 -4.17 1.21 5.13
N SER A 46 -4.00 -0.02 5.62
CA SER A 46 -5.04 -1.06 5.55
C SER A 46 -6.35 -0.63 6.23
N ALA A 47 -6.30 -0.01 7.41
CA ALA A 47 -7.50 0.50 8.07
C ALA A 47 -8.20 1.61 7.25
N VAL A 48 -7.44 2.48 6.60
CA VAL A 48 -7.98 3.53 5.72
C VAL A 48 -8.58 2.92 4.44
N VAL A 49 -7.84 2.04 3.76
CA VAL A 49 -8.25 1.37 2.52
C VAL A 49 -9.52 0.54 2.75
N ARG A 50 -9.61 -0.20 3.87
CA ARG A 50 -10.75 -1.08 4.17
C ARG A 50 -12.10 -0.35 4.20
N LYS A 51 -12.12 0.92 4.64
CA LYS A 51 -13.35 1.73 4.67
C LYS A 51 -13.52 2.61 3.43
N SER A 52 -12.51 2.71 2.58
CA SER A 52 -12.54 3.53 1.38
C SER A 52 -13.12 2.75 0.19
N LYS A 53 -13.88 3.44 -0.67
CA LYS A 53 -14.37 2.90 -1.95
C LYS A 53 -13.57 3.41 -3.15
N LYS A 54 -12.53 4.21 -2.91
CA LYS A 54 -11.69 4.80 -3.96
C LYS A 54 -10.39 3.98 -4.11
N PRO A 55 -9.80 3.90 -5.31
CA PRO A 55 -8.49 3.29 -5.49
C PRO A 55 -7.42 4.11 -4.76
N HIS A 56 -6.41 3.41 -4.24
CA HIS A 56 -5.26 4.01 -3.53
C HIS A 56 -3.97 3.66 -4.26
N LEU A 57 -3.11 4.65 -4.47
CA LEU A 57 -1.77 4.47 -5.03
C LEU A 57 -0.74 4.75 -3.94
N PHE A 58 0.10 3.76 -3.65
CA PHE A 58 1.23 3.90 -2.73
C PHE A 58 2.53 3.94 -3.51
N ILE A 59 3.35 4.96 -3.28
CA ILE A 59 4.63 5.16 -3.98
C ILE A 59 5.76 5.07 -2.96
N PHE A 60 6.71 4.18 -3.21
CA PHE A 60 7.88 3.97 -2.37
C PHE A 60 9.16 4.36 -3.11
N ARG A 61 10.23 4.56 -2.33
CA ARG A 61 11.55 4.99 -2.84
C ARG A 61 12.25 3.90 -3.67
N ASP A 62 12.02 2.63 -3.33
CA ASP A 62 12.66 1.48 -3.96
C ASP A 62 11.72 0.27 -4.02
N LYS A 63 12.12 -0.72 -4.83
CA LYS A 63 11.37 -1.96 -5.07
C LYS A 63 11.20 -2.75 -3.77
N GLU A 64 12.24 -2.81 -2.95
CA GLU A 64 12.25 -3.63 -1.74
C GLU A 64 11.24 -3.13 -0.71
N ALA A 65 11.24 -1.83 -0.41
CA ALA A 65 10.25 -1.21 0.49
C ALA A 65 8.82 -1.38 -0.02
N ALA A 66 8.61 -1.26 -1.34
CA ALA A 66 7.31 -1.50 -1.96
C ALA A 66 6.87 -2.97 -1.79
N SER A 67 7.77 -3.93 -2.03
CA SER A 67 7.48 -5.36 -1.86
C SER A 67 7.16 -5.73 -0.41
N TYR A 68 7.88 -5.18 0.57
CA TYR A 68 7.54 -5.38 1.99
C TYR A 68 6.15 -4.83 2.32
N PHE A 69 5.82 -3.65 1.81
CA PHE A 69 4.51 -3.05 2.04
C PHE A 69 3.37 -3.88 1.42
N VAL A 70 3.55 -4.40 0.19
CA VAL A 70 2.55 -5.28 -0.45
C VAL A 70 2.32 -6.51 0.42
N ASN A 71 3.39 -7.19 0.85
CA ASN A 71 3.26 -8.36 1.73
C ASN A 71 2.50 -8.04 3.03
N ASP A 72 2.80 -6.92 3.67
CA ASP A 72 2.13 -6.51 4.91
C ASP A 72 0.64 -6.23 4.66
N ILE A 73 0.32 -5.43 3.64
CA ILE A 73 -1.06 -5.00 3.39
C ILE A 73 -1.94 -6.13 2.86
N GLU A 74 -1.42 -7.03 2.02
CA GLU A 74 -2.13 -8.24 1.56
C GLU A 74 -2.43 -9.17 2.73
N ASN A 75 -1.46 -9.36 3.63
CA ASN A 75 -1.69 -10.16 4.83
C ASN A 75 -2.73 -9.55 5.75
N LEU A 76 -2.76 -8.22 5.84
CA LEU A 76 -3.71 -7.48 6.68
C LEU A 76 -5.11 -7.40 6.08
N LEU A 77 -5.27 -7.26 4.76
CA LEU A 77 -6.57 -7.11 4.11
C LEU A 77 -7.13 -8.43 3.58
N LYS A 78 -6.30 -9.45 3.37
CA LYS A 78 -6.65 -10.67 2.64
C LYS A 78 -7.34 -10.35 1.31
N ASN A 79 -6.82 -9.32 0.64
CA ASN A 79 -7.31 -8.82 -0.63
C ASN A 79 -6.14 -8.69 -1.60
N GLU A 80 -6.45 -8.76 -2.89
CA GLU A 80 -5.47 -8.61 -3.96
C GLU A 80 -4.92 -7.18 -4.00
N VAL A 81 -3.59 -7.05 -4.00
CA VAL A 81 -2.90 -5.77 -4.13
C VAL A 81 -1.92 -5.86 -5.28
N PHE A 82 -2.12 -5.02 -6.28
CA PHE A 82 -1.29 -5.04 -7.48
C PHE A 82 0.04 -4.31 -7.27
N PHE A 83 1.12 -4.94 -7.73
CA PHE A 83 2.46 -4.37 -7.71
C PHE A 83 2.83 -3.79 -9.08
N PHE A 84 3.10 -2.49 -9.14
CA PHE A 84 3.52 -1.82 -10.38
C PHE A 84 5.02 -1.52 -10.37
N PRO A 85 5.88 -2.36 -10.98
CA PRO A 85 7.31 -2.13 -10.99
C PRO A 85 7.70 -0.92 -11.86
N ALA A 86 8.82 -0.29 -11.48
CA ALA A 86 9.44 0.76 -12.27
C ALA A 86 9.85 0.26 -13.66
N SER A 87 9.70 1.11 -14.67
CA SER A 87 10.04 0.78 -16.07
C SER A 87 11.46 1.17 -16.48
N TYR A 88 12.19 1.93 -15.65
CA TYR A 88 13.49 2.47 -15.97
C TYR A 88 14.62 1.59 -15.44
N ARG A 89 15.70 1.45 -16.22
CA ARG A 89 16.92 0.80 -15.76
C ARG A 89 17.71 1.73 -14.85
N ARG A 90 18.19 1.22 -13.73
CA ARG A 90 19.16 1.92 -12.87
C ARG A 90 20.57 1.61 -13.35
N ALA A 91 21.42 2.64 -13.45
CA ALA A 91 22.81 2.46 -13.84
C ALA A 91 23.52 1.51 -12.84
N TYR A 92 24.36 0.60 -13.35
CA TYR A 92 25.11 -0.38 -12.56
C TYR A 92 24.27 -1.43 -11.79
N GLN A 93 22.95 -1.42 -11.96
CA GLN A 93 22.10 -2.49 -11.46
C GLN A 93 21.94 -3.51 -12.58
N ILE A 94 22.54 -4.69 -12.41
CA ILE A 94 22.33 -5.83 -13.30
C ILE A 94 20.92 -6.32 -13.04
N GLU A 95 19.94 -5.73 -13.70
CA GLU A 95 18.62 -6.33 -13.80
C GLU A 95 18.71 -7.43 -14.87
N GLU A 96 18.49 -8.68 -14.48
CA GLU A 96 18.00 -9.64 -15.47
C GLU A 96 16.73 -9.05 -16.07
N THR A 97 16.61 -9.10 -17.41
CA THR A 97 15.39 -8.66 -18.10
C THR A 97 14.25 -9.54 -17.61
N ASP A 98 13.59 -9.11 -16.54
CA ASP A 98 12.59 -9.93 -15.91
C ASP A 98 11.29 -9.76 -16.69
N ASN A 99 11.00 -10.70 -17.59
CA ASN A 99 9.72 -10.75 -18.29
C ASN A 99 8.53 -10.67 -17.30
N ALA A 100 8.73 -11.05 -16.03
CA ALA A 100 7.72 -10.88 -14.99
C ALA A 100 7.35 -9.40 -14.76
N ASN A 101 8.26 -8.44 -14.92
CA ASN A 101 7.92 -7.01 -14.77
C ASN A 101 6.94 -6.56 -15.87
N ILE A 102 7.02 -7.11 -17.08
CA ILE A 102 6.07 -6.81 -18.15
C ILE A 102 4.69 -7.38 -17.79
N LEU A 103 4.66 -8.62 -17.30
CA LEU A 103 3.44 -9.28 -16.84
C LEU A 103 2.76 -8.51 -15.70
N LEU A 104 3.49 -8.19 -14.63
CA LEU A 104 2.96 -7.45 -13.47
C LEU A 104 2.39 -6.09 -13.86
N ARG A 105 3.03 -5.39 -14.81
CA ARG A 105 2.50 -4.11 -15.32
C ARG A 105 1.24 -4.29 -16.14
N ALA A 106 1.11 -5.39 -16.88
CA ALA A 106 -0.09 -5.70 -17.66
C ALA A 106 -1.26 -6.15 -16.78
N GLU A 107 -1.01 -6.71 -15.60
CA GLU A 107 -2.07 -7.03 -14.62
C GLU A 107 -2.65 -5.78 -13.96
N VAL A 108 -1.86 -4.70 -13.85
CA VAL A 108 -2.28 -3.43 -13.24
C VAL A 108 -3.04 -2.53 -14.22
N LEU A 109 -2.76 -2.61 -15.53
CA LEU A 109 -3.23 -1.70 -16.58
C LEU A 109 -4.40 -2.27 -17.38
#